data_AF-A0A8T5FUE5-F1
#
_entry.id   AF-A0A8T5FUE5-F1
#
_cell.length_a   1.000
_cell.length_b   1.000
_cell.length_c   1.000
_cell.angle_alpha   90.00
_cell.angle_beta   90.00
_cell.angle_gamma   90.00
#
_symmetry.space_group_name_H-M   'P 1'
#
loop_
_entity.id
_entity.type
_entity.pdbx_description
1 polymer ?
#
loop_
_entity_poly.entity_id
_entity_poly.type
_entity_poly.pdbx_seq_one_letter_code
_entity_poly.pdbx_strand_id
1 'polypeptide(L)'
;MKNKGQFQMMESVMFLVIFIILAAFLVVLYFTFSIDSQKAEIEIAVDKDSIDKSQIIFNLPEIKCSEKYSNVNNCIDLLKLKYLEPILKSNRAYYYNIFGNVKIEWEYIYPDLPGVNVLFDSEPENYLRKRPTELPVNIYNVNTNTMSLALLKITYYN
;
A
#
# COMPACT_ATOMS: atom_id res chain seq x y z
N MET A 1 27.40 31.80 62.72
CA MET A 1 27.51 31.88 61.26
C MET A 1 27.47 30.49 60.61
N LYS A 2 26.43 29.67 60.85
CA LYS A 2 26.36 28.27 60.38
C LYS A 2 25.28 27.98 59.32
N ASN A 3 24.39 28.93 59.04
CA ASN A 3 23.17 28.67 58.27
C ASN A 3 23.21 29.13 56.79
N LYS A 4 24.22 29.91 56.37
CA LYS A 4 24.26 30.44 54.99
C LYS A 4 24.65 29.39 53.93
N GLY A 5 25.57 28.48 54.26
CA GLY A 5 25.99 27.41 53.33
C GLY A 5 24.91 26.35 53.08
N GLN A 6 24.07 26.06 54.07
CA GLN A 6 22.97 25.10 53.93
C GLN A 6 21.85 25.60 53.01
N PHE A 7 21.55 26.91 53.05
CA PHE A 7 20.56 27.51 52.14
C PHE A 7 21.00 27.44 50.67
N GLN A 8 22.28 27.70 50.40
CA GLN A 8 22.81 27.66 49.04
C GLN A 8 22.92 26.23 48.48
N MET A 9 23.17 25.24 49.35
CA MET A 9 23.07 23.82 48.99
C MET A 9 21.62 23.41 48.70
N MET A 10 20.65 23.89 49.47
CA MET A 10 19.23 23.59 49.24
C MET A 10 18.69 24.17 47.94
N GLU A 11 19.11 25.39 47.60
CA GLU A 11 18.77 26.05 46.33
C GLU A 11 19.31 25.27 45.13
N SER A 12 20.57 24.82 45.21
CA SER A 12 21.22 24.01 44.17
C SER A 12 20.49 22.67 43.95
N VAL A 13 20.05 22.02 45.04
CA VAL A 13 19.28 20.77 44.98
C VAL A 13 17.90 21.00 44.36
N MET A 14 17.24 22.12 44.65
CA MET A 14 15.95 22.46 44.04
C MET A 14 16.05 22.64 42.53
N PHE A 15 17.09 23.32 42.04
CA PHE A 15 17.34 23.44 40.60
C PHE A 15 17.59 22.08 39.94
N LEU A 16 18.34 21.20 40.60
CA LEU A 16 18.63 19.87 40.09
C LEU A 16 17.35 19.01 40.00
N VAL A 17 16.45 19.10 40.98
CA VAL A 17 15.15 18.40 40.96
C VAL A 17 14.27 18.91 39.82
N ILE A 18 14.17 20.23 39.65
CA ILE A 18 13.39 20.82 38.54
C ILE A 18 13.96 20.38 37.19
N PHE A 19 15.29 20.36 37.06
CA PHE A 19 15.95 19.90 35.85
C PHE A 19 15.64 18.42 35.53
N ILE A 20 15.66 17.54 36.53
CA ILE A 20 15.31 16.13 36.35
C ILE A 20 13.86 15.97 35.89
N ILE A 21 12.92 16.73 36.47
CA ILE A 21 11.51 16.69 36.09
C ILE A 21 11.33 17.13 34.63
N LEU A 22 11.99 18.23 34.23
CA LEU A 22 11.96 18.71 32.84
C LEU A 22 12.60 17.69 31.88
N ALA A 23 13.74 17.10 32.24
CA ALA A 23 14.40 16.09 31.44
C ALA A 23 13.52 14.85 31.25
N ALA A 24 12.86 14.37 32.32
CA ALA A 24 11.91 13.26 32.23
C ALA A 24 10.75 13.57 31.27
N PHE A 25 10.21 14.79 31.32
CA PHE A 25 9.14 15.22 30.42
C PHE A 25 9.59 15.25 28.95
N LEU A 26 10.80 15.77 28.69
CA LEU A 26 11.39 15.78 27.34
C LEU A 26 11.63 14.37 26.80
N VAL A 27 12.09 13.45 27.63
CA VAL A 27 12.32 12.05 27.25
C VAL A 27 11.00 11.37 26.87
N VAL A 28 9.95 11.54 27.67
CA VAL A 28 8.62 10.98 27.36
C VAL A 28 8.10 11.52 26.03
N LEU A 29 8.15 12.84 25.83
CA LEU A 29 7.70 13.46 24.58
C LEU A 29 8.51 12.95 23.37
N TYR A 30 9.83 12.87 23.50
CA TYR A 30 10.70 12.37 22.43
C TYR A 30 10.33 10.95 22.01
N PHE A 31 10.12 10.04 22.97
CA PHE A 31 9.74 8.67 22.66
C PHE A 31 8.36 8.58 22.02
N THR A 32 7.37 9.37 22.48
CA THR A 32 6.04 9.39 21.85
C THR A 32 6.10 9.86 20.40
N PHE A 33 6.79 10.97 20.11
CA PHE A 33 6.90 11.48 18.74
C PHE A 33 7.71 10.55 17.84
N SER A 34 8.77 9.94 18.35
CA SER A 34 9.62 9.01 17.58
C SER A 34 8.89 7.72 17.21
N ILE A 35 8.00 7.21 18.06
CA ILE A 35 7.20 6.02 17.75
C ILE A 35 6.19 6.35 16.65
N ASP A 36 5.53 7.51 16.73
CA ASP A 36 4.51 7.89 15.74
C ASP A 36 5.13 8.22 14.38
N SER A 37 6.30 8.88 14.35
CA SER A 37 7.03 9.13 13.10
C SER A 37 7.47 7.82 12.43
N GLN A 38 7.93 6.84 13.21
CA GLN A 38 8.32 5.53 12.68
C GLN A 38 7.10 4.76 12.15
N LYS A 39 5.96 4.80 12.83
CA LYS A 39 4.73 4.17 12.32
C LYS A 39 4.29 4.78 11.00
N ALA A 40 4.33 6.11 10.88
CA ALA A 40 3.99 6.80 9.65
C ALA A 40 4.95 6.44 8.50
N GLU A 41 6.25 6.40 8.76
CA GLU A 41 7.25 6.03 7.77
C GLU A 41 7.10 4.56 7.30
N ILE A 42 6.79 3.65 8.23
CA ILE A 42 6.48 2.25 7.91
C ILE A 42 5.22 2.18 7.04
N GLU A 43 4.18 2.96 7.33
CA GLU A 43 2.94 2.97 6.53
C GLU A 43 3.21 3.46 5.11
N ILE A 44 3.95 4.57 4.95
CA ILE A 44 4.33 5.11 3.63
C ILE A 44 5.17 4.09 2.84
N ALA A 45 6.14 3.43 3.48
CA ALA A 45 6.98 2.43 2.83
C ALA A 45 6.16 1.23 2.34
N VAL A 46 5.17 0.79 3.12
CA VAL A 46 4.28 -0.31 2.76
C VAL A 46 3.31 0.09 1.65
N ASP A 47 2.75 1.30 1.68
CA ASP A 47 1.89 1.81 0.61
C ASP A 47 2.66 1.91 -0.70
N LYS A 48 3.90 2.39 -0.64
CA LYS A 48 4.78 2.45 -1.80
C LYS A 48 5.07 1.06 -2.39
N ASP A 49 5.36 0.07 -1.57
CA ASP A 49 5.55 -1.32 -2.03
C ASP A 49 4.29 -1.87 -2.74
N SER A 50 3.10 -1.56 -2.21
CA SER A 50 1.84 -1.98 -2.84
C SER A 50 1.63 -1.33 -4.22
N ILE A 51 2.01 -0.06 -4.35
CA ILE A 51 1.94 0.69 -5.61
C ILE A 51 2.98 0.14 -6.59
N ASP A 52 4.23 -0.04 -6.18
CA ASP A 52 5.30 -0.56 -7.03
C ASP A 52 4.94 -1.95 -7.58
N LYS A 53 4.38 -2.83 -6.74
CA LYS A 53 3.88 -4.14 -7.19
C LYS A 53 2.67 -4.03 -8.12
N SER A 54 1.77 -3.06 -7.88
CA SER A 54 0.64 -2.82 -8.79
C SER A 54 1.12 -2.40 -10.19
N GLN A 55 2.22 -1.64 -10.28
CA GLN A 55 2.80 -1.25 -11.56
C GLN A 55 3.35 -2.44 -12.35
N ILE A 56 3.85 -3.48 -11.67
CA ILE A 56 4.27 -4.73 -12.33
C ILE A 56 3.07 -5.33 -13.06
N ILE A 57 1.91 -5.40 -12.40
CA ILE A 57 0.67 -5.92 -13.00
C ILE A 57 0.29 -5.10 -14.23
N PHE A 58 0.29 -3.77 -14.15
CA PHE A 58 -0.03 -2.90 -15.29
C PHE A 58 0.91 -3.03 -16.49
N ASN A 59 2.16 -3.39 -16.23
CA ASN A 59 3.17 -3.53 -17.27
C ASN A 59 3.22 -4.94 -17.87
N LEU A 60 2.35 -5.85 -17.46
CA LEU A 60 2.23 -7.17 -18.08
C LEU A 60 1.78 -7.05 -19.54
N PRO A 61 2.54 -7.60 -20.50
CA PRO A 61 2.13 -7.60 -21.90
C PRO A 61 0.79 -8.33 -22.13
N GLU A 62 0.42 -9.24 -21.22
CA GLU A 62 -0.82 -10.00 -21.23
C GLU A 62 -2.06 -9.20 -20.81
N ILE A 63 -1.94 -7.99 -20.27
CA ILE A 63 -3.11 -7.11 -20.04
C ILE A 63 -2.98 -5.76 -20.74
N LYS A 64 -1.75 -5.28 -20.96
CA LYS A 64 -1.50 -3.96 -21.52
C LYS A 64 -2.09 -3.80 -22.91
N CYS A 65 -2.70 -2.64 -23.17
CA CYS A 65 -3.16 -2.25 -24.50
C CYS A 65 -2.01 -2.22 -25.53
N SER A 66 -2.33 -2.50 -26.80
CA SER A 66 -1.38 -2.42 -27.92
C SER A 66 -0.78 -1.01 -28.08
N GLU A 67 0.41 -0.90 -28.68
CA GLU A 67 1.16 0.36 -28.86
C GLU A 67 0.35 1.46 -29.56
N LYS A 68 -0.62 1.09 -30.40
CA LYS A 68 -1.53 2.06 -31.04
C LYS A 68 -2.37 2.87 -30.03
N TYR A 69 -2.55 2.34 -28.82
CA TYR A 69 -3.26 2.97 -27.70
C TYR A 69 -2.34 3.19 -26.49
N SER A 70 -1.01 3.11 -26.65
CA SER A 70 -0.05 3.28 -25.54
C SER A 70 -0.04 4.67 -24.92
N ASN A 71 -0.62 5.66 -25.59
CA ASN A 71 -0.78 7.02 -25.06
C ASN A 71 -1.86 7.13 -23.99
N VAL A 72 -2.64 6.06 -23.77
CA VAL A 72 -3.66 6.01 -22.71
C VAL A 72 -3.05 5.37 -21.47
N ASN A 73 -2.85 6.18 -20.43
CA ASN A 73 -2.38 5.70 -19.14
C ASN A 73 -3.36 4.68 -18.54
N ASN A 74 -2.83 3.65 -17.88
CA ASN A 74 -3.59 2.58 -17.20
C ASN A 74 -4.63 1.88 -18.10
N CYS A 75 -4.26 1.63 -19.36
CA CYS A 75 -5.10 0.94 -20.34
C CYS A 75 -4.91 -0.58 -20.27
N ILE A 76 -6.02 -1.30 -20.09
CA ILE A 76 -6.11 -2.76 -20.14
C ILE A 76 -6.95 -3.18 -21.36
N ASP A 77 -6.45 -4.15 -22.12
CA ASP A 77 -7.17 -4.73 -23.24
C ASP A 77 -8.16 -5.80 -22.75
N LEU A 78 -9.45 -5.61 -23.03
CA LEU A 78 -10.52 -6.51 -22.61
C LEU A 78 -10.35 -7.92 -23.19
N LEU A 79 -9.90 -8.04 -24.43
CA LEU A 79 -9.74 -9.32 -25.08
C LEU A 79 -8.62 -10.10 -24.38
N LYS A 80 -7.50 -9.44 -24.12
CA LYS A 80 -6.39 -10.07 -23.39
C LYS A 80 -6.79 -10.43 -21.96
N LEU A 81 -7.48 -9.55 -21.25
CA LEU A 81 -7.99 -9.78 -19.90
C LEU A 81 -8.88 -11.03 -19.84
N LYS A 82 -9.79 -11.20 -20.81
CA LYS A 82 -10.68 -12.36 -20.91
C LYS A 82 -9.94 -13.68 -21.10
N TYR A 83 -8.81 -13.67 -21.82
CA TYR A 83 -8.00 -14.86 -22.06
C TYR A 83 -6.87 -15.03 -21.02
N LEU A 84 -6.66 -14.06 -20.14
CA LEU A 84 -5.62 -14.13 -19.12
C LEU A 84 -6.00 -15.08 -17.97
N GLU A 85 -7.26 -15.09 -17.55
CA GLU A 85 -7.73 -15.94 -16.44
C GLU A 85 -7.30 -17.43 -16.58
N PRO A 86 -7.51 -18.11 -17.73
CA PRO A 86 -7.03 -19.49 -17.89
C PRO A 86 -5.51 -19.60 -17.90
N ILE A 87 -4.79 -18.60 -18.42
CA ILE A 87 -3.31 -18.59 -18.44
C ILE A 87 -2.77 -18.51 -17.01
N LEU A 88 -3.32 -17.60 -16.20
CA LEU A 88 -2.97 -17.45 -14.78
C LEU A 88 -3.23 -18.74 -14.00
N LYS A 89 -4.36 -19.40 -14.26
CA LYS A 89 -4.70 -20.69 -13.63
C LYS A 89 -3.73 -21.81 -14.04
N SER A 90 -3.36 -21.86 -15.32
CA SER A 90 -2.42 -22.89 -15.83
C SER A 90 -0.98 -22.70 -15.35
N ASN A 91 -0.54 -21.44 -15.18
CA ASN A 91 0.83 -21.08 -14.80
C ASN A 91 0.89 -20.48 -13.39
N ARG A 92 0.05 -20.97 -12.47
CA ARG A 92 -0.12 -20.38 -11.14
C ARG A 92 1.20 -20.21 -10.38
N ALA A 93 2.12 -21.17 -10.46
CA ALA A 93 3.42 -21.10 -9.80
C ALA A 93 4.31 -19.96 -10.33
N TYR A 94 4.27 -19.70 -11.64
CA TYR A 94 5.03 -18.61 -12.26
C TYR A 94 4.52 -17.25 -11.77
N TYR A 95 3.21 -17.02 -11.84
CA TYR A 95 2.61 -15.76 -11.39
C TYR A 95 2.65 -15.59 -9.87
N TYR A 96 2.60 -16.68 -9.10
CA TYR A 96 2.85 -16.64 -7.66
C TYR A 96 4.28 -16.17 -7.34
N ASN A 97 5.29 -16.59 -8.09
CA ASN A 97 6.66 -16.09 -7.90
C ASN A 97 6.81 -14.60 -8.22
N ILE A 98 5.93 -14.02 -9.05
CA ILE A 98 5.96 -12.60 -9.41
C ILE A 98 5.19 -11.77 -8.39
N PHE A 99 3.97 -12.17 -8.04
CA PHE A 99 3.07 -11.35 -7.22
C PHE A 99 3.02 -11.76 -5.74
N GLY A 100 3.43 -12.98 -5.40
CA GLY A 100 3.27 -13.55 -4.07
C GLY A 100 1.80 -13.78 -3.69
N ASN A 101 1.48 -13.58 -2.42
CA ASN A 101 0.14 -13.69 -1.87
C ASN A 101 -0.69 -12.43 -2.20
N VAL A 102 -1.42 -12.48 -3.30
CA VAL A 102 -2.26 -11.39 -3.79
C VAL A 102 -3.62 -11.89 -4.27
N LYS A 103 -4.64 -11.04 -4.15
CA LYS A 103 -5.92 -11.17 -4.83
C LYS A 103 -6.11 -9.99 -5.78
N ILE A 104 -6.31 -10.28 -7.06
CA ILE A 104 -6.48 -9.29 -8.12
C ILE A 104 -7.90 -9.39 -8.64
N GLU A 105 -8.64 -8.30 -8.55
CA GLU A 105 -10.04 -8.19 -8.94
C GLU A 105 -10.25 -6.92 -9.76
N TRP A 106 -11.23 -6.91 -10.65
CA TRP A 106 -11.66 -5.69 -11.32
C TRP A 106 -13.17 -5.56 -11.34
N GLU A 107 -13.64 -4.31 -11.29
CA GLU A 107 -15.05 -3.96 -11.25
C GLU A 107 -15.33 -2.83 -12.25
N TYR A 108 -16.33 -3.00 -13.12
CA TYR A 108 -16.73 -1.93 -14.02
C TYR A 108 -17.44 -0.81 -13.26
N ILE A 109 -17.05 0.44 -13.54
CA ILE A 109 -17.69 1.64 -13.00
C ILE A 109 -18.66 2.22 -14.04
N TYR A 110 -18.28 2.18 -15.33
CA TYR A 110 -19.06 2.73 -16.44
C TYR A 110 -18.62 2.13 -17.78
N PRO A 111 -19.52 1.90 -18.77
CA PRO A 111 -20.97 2.05 -18.73
C PRO A 111 -21.71 0.84 -18.14
N ASP A 112 -20.99 -0.25 -17.88
CA ASP A 112 -21.55 -1.49 -17.38
C ASP A 112 -21.93 -1.38 -15.89
N LEU A 113 -22.85 -2.24 -15.45
CA LEU A 113 -23.22 -2.35 -14.04
C LEU A 113 -22.04 -2.91 -13.22
N PRO A 114 -21.84 -2.45 -11.98
CA PRO A 114 -20.80 -2.95 -11.10
C PRO A 114 -20.93 -4.47 -10.91
N GLY A 115 -19.88 -5.17 -11.32
CA GLY A 115 -19.74 -6.62 -11.20
C GLY A 115 -18.27 -6.94 -10.95
N VAL A 116 -18.00 -7.64 -9.85
CA VAL A 116 -16.64 -8.00 -9.44
C VAL A 116 -16.19 -9.25 -10.21
N ASN A 117 -15.10 -9.12 -10.94
CA ASN A 117 -14.43 -10.22 -11.62
C ASN A 117 -13.10 -10.49 -10.96
N VAL A 118 -12.83 -11.74 -10.61
CA VAL A 118 -11.59 -12.16 -9.96
C VAL A 118 -10.62 -12.67 -11.01
N LEU A 119 -9.45 -12.02 -11.14
CA LEU A 119 -8.41 -12.39 -12.10
C LEU A 119 -7.50 -13.48 -11.55
N PHE A 120 -7.07 -13.27 -10.30
CA PHE A 120 -6.10 -14.12 -9.63
C PHE A 120 -6.39 -14.11 -8.14
N ASP A 121 -6.32 -15.29 -7.52
CA ASP A 121 -6.51 -15.43 -6.09
C ASP A 121 -5.43 -16.34 -5.53
N SER A 122 -4.63 -15.80 -4.62
CA SER A 122 -3.61 -16.51 -3.85
C SER A 122 -3.66 -16.08 -2.39
N GLU A 123 -4.87 -15.86 -1.87
CA GLU A 123 -5.09 -15.61 -0.45
C GLU A 123 -4.59 -16.80 0.40
N PRO A 124 -3.65 -16.57 1.33
CA PRO A 124 -3.16 -17.63 2.22
C PRO A 124 -4.17 -17.89 3.35
N GLU A 125 -4.13 -19.10 3.92
CA GLU A 125 -5.01 -19.45 5.06
C GLU A 125 -4.80 -18.54 6.28
N ASN A 126 -3.57 -18.06 6.48
CA ASN A 126 -3.22 -17.17 7.58
C ASN A 126 -2.42 -15.98 7.03
N TYR A 127 -2.83 -14.77 7.40
CA TYR A 127 -2.12 -13.51 7.12
C TYR A 127 -2.20 -12.59 8.34
N LEU A 128 -1.17 -11.78 8.54
CA LEU A 128 -1.13 -10.77 9.60
C LEU A 128 -1.82 -9.48 9.14
N ARG A 129 -1.74 -9.16 7.85
CA ARG A 129 -2.27 -7.91 7.28
C ARG A 129 -2.89 -8.13 5.91
N LYS A 130 -3.95 -7.36 5.65
CA LYS A 130 -4.64 -7.25 4.36
C LYS A 130 -4.63 -5.79 3.93
N ARG A 131 -4.12 -5.50 2.73
CA ARG A 131 -4.03 -4.14 2.20
C ARG A 131 -4.59 -4.08 0.78
N PRO A 132 -5.78 -3.49 0.59
CA PRO A 132 -6.33 -3.26 -0.74
C PRO A 132 -5.76 -1.96 -1.34
N THR A 133 -5.31 -2.05 -2.58
CA THR A 133 -4.92 -0.93 -3.43
C THR A 133 -5.91 -0.86 -4.58
N GLU A 134 -6.60 0.27 -4.72
CA GLU A 134 -7.64 0.49 -5.72
C GLU A 134 -7.17 1.53 -6.74
N LEU A 135 -7.15 1.14 -8.01
CA LEU A 135 -6.61 1.96 -9.10
C LEU A 135 -7.63 2.05 -10.24
N PRO A 136 -7.97 3.26 -10.71
CA PRO A 136 -8.83 3.41 -11.87
C PRO A 136 -8.09 3.00 -13.15
N VAL A 137 -8.77 2.24 -14.00
CA VAL A 137 -8.23 1.68 -15.24
C VAL A 137 -9.21 1.85 -16.38
N ASN A 138 -8.67 2.06 -17.58
CA ASN A 138 -9.45 2.10 -18.80
C ASN A 138 -9.43 0.72 -19.43
N ILE A 139 -10.59 0.08 -19.57
CA ILE A 139 -10.74 -1.20 -20.26
C ILE A 139 -11.12 -0.90 -21.71
N TYR A 140 -10.23 -1.25 -22.63
CA TYR A 140 -10.43 -1.06 -24.07
C TYR A 140 -10.97 -2.35 -24.70
N ASN A 141 -12.08 -2.23 -25.44
CA ASN A 141 -12.65 -3.33 -26.22
C ASN A 141 -12.29 -3.18 -27.69
N VAL A 142 -11.44 -4.08 -28.19
CA VAL A 142 -10.99 -4.08 -29.60
C VAL A 142 -12.13 -4.38 -30.59
N ASN A 143 -13.12 -5.18 -30.18
CA ASN A 143 -14.20 -5.61 -31.08
C ASN A 143 -15.19 -4.47 -31.36
N THR A 144 -15.50 -3.66 -30.35
CA THR A 144 -16.45 -2.54 -30.45
C THR A 144 -15.76 -1.18 -30.57
N ASN A 145 -14.43 -1.13 -30.39
CA ASN A 145 -13.63 0.10 -30.33
C ASN A 145 -14.15 1.10 -29.27
N THR A 146 -14.59 0.59 -28.12
CA THR A 146 -15.11 1.38 -26.99
C THR A 146 -14.19 1.30 -25.78
N MET A 147 -14.24 2.33 -24.93
CA MET A 147 -13.57 2.35 -23.62
C MET A 147 -14.59 2.30 -22.50
N SER A 148 -14.32 1.47 -21.50
CA SER A 148 -15.04 1.41 -20.24
C SER A 148 -14.11 1.83 -19.11
N LEU A 149 -14.67 2.43 -18.06
CA LEU A 149 -13.95 2.73 -16.83
C LEU A 149 -14.16 1.57 -15.85
N ALA A 150 -13.08 1.08 -15.26
CA ALA A 150 -13.11 0.08 -14.21
C ALA A 150 -12.20 0.45 -13.06
N LEU A 151 -12.44 -0.17 -11.90
CA LEU A 151 -11.58 -0.16 -10.74
C LEU A 151 -10.80 -1.48 -10.73
N LEU A 152 -9.48 -1.43 -10.73
CA LEU A 152 -8.64 -2.59 -10.45
C LEU A 152 -8.33 -2.58 -8.95
N LYS A 153 -8.73 -3.65 -8.26
CA LYS A 153 -8.47 -3.87 -6.84
C LYS A 153 -7.42 -4.95 -6.68
N ILE A 154 -6.30 -4.58 -6.07
CA ILE A 154 -5.19 -5.49 -5.79
C ILE A 154 -5.03 -5.56 -4.29
N THR A 155 -5.27 -6.73 -3.72
CA THR A 155 -5.19 -6.94 -2.28
C THR A 155 -3.99 -7.79 -1.95
N TYR A 156 -3.00 -7.21 -1.27
CA TYR A 156 -1.82 -7.94 -0.81
C TYR A 156 -2.06 -8.51 0.59
N TYR A 157 -1.59 -9.74 0.78
CA TYR A 157 -1.61 -10.46 2.04
C TYR A 157 -0.18 -10.68 2.52
N ASN A 158 0.08 -10.34 3.77
CA ASN A 158 1.38 -10.54 4.42
C ASN A 158 1.18 -11.13 5.82
#